data_AF-A0A7S2FAS0-F1
#
_entry.id   AF-A0A7S2FAS0-F1
#
_cell.length_a   1.000
_cell.length_b   1.000
_cell.length_c   1.000
_cell.angle_alpha   90.00
_cell.angle_beta   90.00
_cell.angle_gamma   90.00
#
_symmetry.space_group_name_H-M   'P 1'
#
loop_
_entity.id
_entity.type
_entity.pdbx_description
1 polymer ?
#
loop_
_entity_poly.entity_id
_entity_poly.type
_entity_poly.pdbx_seq_one_letter_code
_entity_poly.pdbx_strand_id
1 'polypeptide(L)'
;FNAKFETEEPYRREEIMDLLSRLRVGNGSHEGVVAGVGPDDRTPTETTVQPCADPLTSERWPVRPPVTGRQAKVLYKLDGDEYKWYLGRICSGVTSRKTANGTQWRFRVQFSDGFEESCTIPYGADEDVIVLDSVAPPLPSSQTVTSSSKHVKKERSLVRPGRRHWREALRVGDPCDAQDQSGRWYEALVVGRDGRNLKIHFLGWGARYDETKNLDRDGALVLPRFTVARNWREKLSVGDVVEVWGSCVSSLFSLFSDFPPTGSNEARVFGIC
;
A
#
# COMPACT_ATOMS: atom_id res chain seq x y z
N PHE A 1 -0.97 -18.70 -3.83
CA PHE A 1 -1.08 -17.58 -4.78
C PHE A 1 0.16 -16.71 -4.59
N ASN A 2 1.21 -16.94 -5.37
CA ASN A 2 2.38 -16.07 -5.33
C ASN A 2 1.99 -14.76 -6.03
N ALA A 3 2.11 -13.63 -5.34
CA ALA A 3 1.97 -12.32 -5.94
C ALA A 3 3.11 -12.16 -6.97
N LYS A 4 2.78 -12.35 -8.24
CA LYS A 4 3.70 -12.05 -9.33
C LYS A 4 3.71 -10.53 -9.45
N PHE A 5 4.78 -9.90 -8.99
CA PHE A 5 5.05 -8.51 -9.32
C PHE A 5 5.40 -8.48 -10.80
N GLU A 6 4.43 -8.16 -11.66
CA GLU A 6 4.76 -7.72 -13.01
C GLU A 6 5.43 -6.36 -12.86
N THR A 7 6.76 -6.35 -12.94
CA THR A 7 7.54 -5.14 -13.19
C THR A 7 7.29 -4.74 -14.63
N GLU A 8 6.12 -4.18 -14.91
CA GLU A 8 6.01 -3.26 -16.03
C GLU A 8 6.73 -1.96 -15.64
N GLU A 9 7.39 -1.34 -16.61
CA GLU A 9 8.16 -0.12 -16.37
C GLU A 9 7.32 0.92 -15.60
N PRO A 10 7.91 1.62 -14.62
CA PRO A 10 7.18 2.68 -13.92
C PRO A 10 6.75 3.74 -14.94
N TYR A 11 5.44 3.91 -15.12
CA TYR A 11 4.89 5.02 -15.89
C TYR A 11 5.52 6.32 -15.39
N ARG A 12 5.97 7.15 -16.33
CA ARG A 12 6.58 8.43 -15.95
C ARG A 12 5.52 9.32 -15.31
N ARG A 13 5.92 10.16 -14.35
CA ARG A 13 5.04 11.08 -13.61
C ARG A 13 4.12 11.87 -14.55
N GLU A 14 4.62 12.22 -15.73
CA GLU A 14 3.91 13.00 -16.75
C GLU A 14 2.74 12.23 -17.35
N GLU A 15 2.83 10.90 -17.53
CA GLU A 15 1.76 10.06 -18.08
C GLU A 15 0.64 9.84 -17.06
N ILE A 16 1.01 9.68 -15.78
CA ILE A 16 0.05 9.60 -14.68
C ILE A 16 -0.65 10.96 -14.49
N MET A 17 0.10 12.06 -14.56
CA MET A 17 -0.47 13.40 -14.46
C MET A 17 -1.33 13.75 -15.68
N ASP A 18 -0.99 13.28 -16.88
CA ASP A 18 -1.84 13.41 -18.06
C ASP A 18 -3.16 12.64 -17.87
N LEU A 19 -3.09 11.37 -17.44
CA LEU A 19 -4.28 10.57 -17.05
C LEU A 19 -5.14 11.28 -15.99
N LEU A 20 -4.52 11.76 -14.91
CA LEU A 20 -5.22 12.50 -13.84
C LEU A 20 -5.75 13.86 -14.31
N SER A 21 -5.08 14.51 -15.26
CA SER A 21 -5.52 15.79 -15.84
C SER A 21 -6.73 15.60 -16.74
N ARG A 22 -6.74 14.54 -17.56
CA ARG A 22 -7.91 14.13 -18.37
C ARG A 22 -9.12 13.83 -17.49
N LEU A 23 -8.90 13.26 -16.29
CA LEU A 23 -9.93 13.08 -15.28
C LEU A 23 -10.42 14.40 -14.64
N ARG A 24 -9.58 15.45 -14.58
CA ARG A 24 -9.94 16.78 -14.03
C ARG A 24 -10.67 17.69 -15.02
N VAL A 25 -10.49 17.53 -16.32
CA VAL A 25 -11.11 18.38 -17.37
C VAL A 25 -12.65 18.31 -17.38
N GLY A 26 -13.26 17.36 -16.67
CA GLY A 26 -14.73 17.30 -16.48
C GLY A 26 -15.34 18.33 -15.52
N ASN A 27 -14.53 19.14 -14.81
CA ASN A 27 -15.00 20.13 -13.82
C ASN A 27 -15.05 21.58 -14.36
N GLY A 28 -15.41 21.77 -15.63
CA GLY A 28 -15.68 23.09 -16.18
C GLY A 28 -17.00 23.65 -15.65
N SER A 29 -16.93 24.52 -14.64
CA SER A 29 -18.02 25.41 -14.27
C SER A 29 -18.35 26.34 -15.44
N HIS A 30 -19.59 26.29 -15.92
CA HIS A 30 -20.17 27.32 -16.78
C HIS A 30 -20.22 28.63 -15.97
N GLU A 31 -19.18 29.45 -16.04
CA GLU A 31 -19.30 30.86 -15.67
C GLU A 31 -20.03 31.58 -16.81
N GLY A 32 -21.32 31.84 -16.56
CA GLY A 32 -22.13 32.71 -17.40
C GLY A 32 -21.60 34.14 -17.31
N VAL A 33 -20.95 34.60 -18.38
CA VAL A 33 -20.69 36.02 -18.62
C VAL A 33 -22.03 36.69 -18.88
N VAL A 34 -22.53 37.45 -17.90
CA VAL A 34 -23.66 38.37 -18.07
C VAL A 34 -23.14 39.62 -18.76
N ALA A 35 -23.34 39.70 -20.08
CA ALA A 35 -23.16 40.93 -20.84
C ALA A 35 -24.37 41.86 -20.65
N GLY A 36 -24.10 43.12 -20.33
CA GLY A 36 -25.08 44.15 -20.07
C GLY A 36 -25.90 44.54 -21.32
N VAL A 37 -27.12 44.97 -21.05
CA VAL A 37 -28.09 45.50 -22.01
C VAL A 37 -27.77 46.96 -22.30
N GLY A 38 -27.75 47.32 -23.58
CA GLY A 38 -27.85 48.69 -24.10
C GLY A 38 -28.55 48.65 -25.47
N PRO A 39 -29.55 49.51 -25.74
CA PRO A 39 -30.48 49.35 -26.85
C PRO A 39 -29.97 50.07 -28.11
N ASP A 40 -30.29 49.54 -29.30
CA ASP A 40 -30.88 50.34 -30.38
C ASP A 40 -31.30 49.47 -31.58
N ASP A 41 -32.59 49.58 -31.86
CA ASP A 41 -33.26 49.82 -33.14
C ASP A 41 -32.83 49.07 -34.44
N ARG A 42 -33.88 48.57 -35.12
CA ARG A 42 -34.01 48.21 -36.56
C ARG A 42 -33.85 46.73 -36.98
N THR A 43 -35.02 46.12 -37.22
CA THR A 43 -35.33 45.07 -38.21
C THR A 43 -35.01 45.48 -39.66
N PRO A 44 -35.13 44.60 -40.68
CA PRO A 44 -34.98 43.13 -40.72
C PRO A 44 -34.14 42.66 -41.94
N THR A 45 -33.55 41.47 -41.91
CA THR A 45 -33.55 40.59 -43.09
C THR A 45 -33.21 39.15 -42.76
N GLU A 46 -34.19 38.34 -43.13
CA GLU A 46 -34.19 36.92 -43.39
C GLU A 46 -32.88 36.40 -44.03
N THR A 47 -32.20 35.49 -43.34
CA THR A 47 -31.45 34.40 -43.98
C THR A 47 -31.48 33.23 -43.01
N THR A 48 -32.38 32.29 -43.30
CA THR A 48 -32.42 30.96 -42.68
C THR A 48 -31.12 30.24 -43.00
N VAL A 49 -30.17 30.27 -42.07
CA VAL A 49 -29.14 29.25 -41.95
C VAL A 49 -29.59 28.35 -40.82
N GLN A 50 -30.00 27.12 -41.15
CA GLN A 50 -30.15 26.07 -40.16
C GLN A 50 -28.84 25.98 -39.37
N PRO A 51 -28.83 26.10 -38.03
CA PRO A 51 -27.70 25.58 -37.28
C PRO A 51 -27.66 24.08 -37.59
N CYS A 52 -26.57 23.63 -38.23
CA CYS A 52 -26.23 22.22 -38.21
C CYS A 52 -26.15 21.85 -36.74
N ALA A 53 -27.17 21.13 -36.26
CA ALA A 53 -27.10 20.47 -34.99
C ALA A 53 -25.94 19.50 -35.10
N ASP A 54 -24.80 19.81 -34.47
CA ASP A 54 -23.77 18.82 -34.20
C ASP A 54 -24.43 17.73 -33.33
N PRO A 55 -24.71 16.53 -33.86
CA PRO A 55 -25.16 15.42 -33.05
C PRO A 55 -23.89 14.70 -32.57
N LEU A 56 -23.09 15.42 -31.80
CA LEU A 56 -22.06 14.83 -30.94
C LEU A 56 -22.39 15.22 -29.50
N THR A 57 -23.65 15.01 -29.09
CA THR A 57 -23.86 14.52 -27.73
C THR A 57 -23.10 13.22 -27.65
N SER A 58 -21.84 13.30 -27.19
CA SER A 58 -21.04 12.13 -26.87
C SER A 58 -21.92 11.25 -25.99
N GLU A 59 -22.44 10.17 -26.55
CA GLU A 59 -23.16 9.16 -25.79
C GLU A 59 -22.15 8.62 -24.78
N ARG A 60 -22.15 9.24 -23.59
CA ARG A 60 -21.33 8.79 -22.48
C ARG A 60 -21.91 7.46 -22.08
N TRP A 61 -21.24 6.41 -22.53
CA TRP A 61 -21.53 5.04 -22.17
C TRP A 61 -21.69 4.96 -20.64
N PRO A 62 -22.80 4.40 -20.14
CA PRO A 62 -22.98 4.26 -18.71
C PRO A 62 -21.86 3.37 -18.18
N VAL A 63 -21.02 3.94 -17.31
CA VAL A 63 -19.95 3.22 -16.62
C VAL A 63 -20.58 2.01 -15.94
N ARG A 64 -20.20 0.81 -16.40
CA ARG A 64 -20.75 -0.42 -15.86
C ARG A 64 -20.34 -0.54 -14.39
N PRO A 65 -21.24 -1.00 -13.50
CA PRO A 65 -20.88 -1.23 -12.12
C PRO A 65 -19.74 -2.25 -12.04
N PRO A 66 -18.74 -2.03 -11.17
CA PRO A 66 -17.71 -3.02 -10.93
C PRO A 66 -18.35 -4.33 -10.45
N VAL A 67 -17.88 -5.46 -10.98
CA VAL A 67 -18.43 -6.79 -10.67
C VAL A 67 -17.62 -7.42 -9.54
N THR A 68 -18.30 -7.83 -8.47
CA THR A 68 -17.67 -8.55 -7.35
C THR A 68 -16.97 -9.82 -7.86
N GLY A 69 -15.77 -10.07 -7.34
CA GLY A 69 -14.94 -11.22 -7.71
C GLY A 69 -13.98 -10.97 -8.89
N ARG A 70 -14.10 -9.84 -9.62
CA ARG A 70 -13.12 -9.45 -10.64
C ARG A 70 -11.82 -8.94 -10.04
N GLN A 71 -10.74 -9.11 -10.80
CA GLN A 71 -9.47 -8.46 -10.50
C GLN A 71 -9.55 -6.97 -10.84
N ALA A 72 -8.82 -6.17 -10.09
CA ALA A 72 -8.73 -4.73 -10.22
C ALA A 72 -7.27 -4.31 -10.09
N LYS A 73 -6.81 -3.41 -10.98
CA LYS A 73 -5.58 -2.64 -10.78
C LYS A 73 -5.95 -1.36 -10.03
N VAL A 74 -5.31 -1.14 -8.88
CA VAL A 74 -5.57 0.00 -7.99
C VAL A 74 -4.32 0.85 -7.91
N LEU A 75 -4.44 2.14 -8.22
CA LEU A 75 -3.35 3.09 -8.11
C LEU A 75 -3.34 3.69 -6.70
N TYR A 76 -2.26 3.43 -5.96
CA TYR A 76 -2.02 4.04 -4.66
C TYR A 76 -1.04 5.20 -4.78
N LYS A 77 -1.34 6.28 -4.06
CA LYS A 77 -0.39 7.35 -3.80
C LYS A 77 0.45 6.98 -2.57
N LEU A 78 1.76 6.86 -2.77
CA LEU A 78 2.74 6.69 -1.69
C LEU A 78 3.09 8.06 -1.10
N ASP A 79 3.90 8.08 -0.04
CA ASP A 79 4.38 9.34 0.53
C ASP A 79 5.12 10.19 -0.52
N GLY A 80 4.74 11.46 -0.63
CA GLY A 80 5.24 12.38 -1.66
C GLY A 80 4.42 12.37 -2.96
N ASP A 81 5.12 12.29 -4.10
CA ASP A 81 4.55 12.31 -5.45
C ASP A 81 4.69 10.96 -6.18
N GLU A 82 5.02 9.90 -5.45
CA GLU A 82 5.17 8.56 -6.00
C GLU A 82 3.82 7.82 -6.02
N TYR A 83 3.56 7.11 -7.12
CA TYR A 83 2.36 6.30 -7.29
C TYR A 83 2.75 4.88 -7.66
N LYS A 84 1.99 3.90 -7.15
CA LYS A 84 2.26 2.49 -7.43
C LYS A 84 0.96 1.72 -7.67
N TRP A 85 0.99 0.84 -8.66
CA TRP A 85 -0.10 -0.06 -8.97
C TRP A 85 -0.09 -1.28 -8.07
N TYR A 86 -1.26 -1.65 -7.58
CA TYR A 86 -1.49 -2.87 -6.81
C TYR A 86 -2.60 -3.69 -7.46
N LEU A 87 -2.40 -5.00 -7.51
CA LEU A 87 -3.43 -5.93 -7.95
C LEU A 87 -4.25 -6.36 -6.74
N GLY A 88 -5.57 -6.26 -6.87
CA GLY A 88 -6.51 -6.75 -5.87
C GLY A 88 -7.74 -7.38 -6.50
N ARG A 89 -8.62 -7.91 -5.66
CA ARG A 89 -9.89 -8.52 -6.03
C ARG A 89 -11.04 -7.74 -5.41
N ILE A 90 -12.04 -7.39 -6.20
CA ILE A 90 -13.21 -6.68 -5.69
C ILE A 90 -14.01 -7.64 -4.81
N CYS A 91 -13.99 -7.45 -3.49
CA CYS A 91 -14.51 -8.44 -2.54
C CYS A 91 -15.94 -8.14 -2.09
N SER A 92 -16.35 -6.87 -1.97
CA SER A 92 -17.71 -6.51 -1.57
C SER A 92 -18.07 -5.04 -1.76
N GLY A 93 -19.35 -4.71 -1.61
CA GLY A 93 -19.78 -3.36 -1.24
C GLY A 93 -19.81 -2.33 -2.38
N VAL A 94 -20.17 -2.75 -3.60
CA VAL A 94 -20.40 -1.85 -4.73
C VAL A 94 -21.62 -0.98 -4.41
N THR A 95 -21.36 0.23 -3.92
CA THR A 95 -22.37 1.24 -3.64
C THR A 95 -22.22 2.37 -4.64
N SER A 96 -23.34 2.77 -5.25
CA SER A 96 -23.39 3.93 -6.12
C SER A 96 -23.87 5.15 -5.34
N ARG A 97 -23.23 6.30 -5.58
CA ARG A 97 -23.75 7.62 -5.19
C ARG A 97 -23.91 8.47 -6.45
N LYS A 98 -25.12 8.97 -6.69
CA LYS A 98 -25.33 10.02 -7.71
C LYS A 98 -24.73 11.33 -7.19
N THR A 99 -23.84 11.93 -7.96
CA THR A 99 -23.27 13.27 -7.77
C THR A 99 -23.71 14.16 -8.93
N ALA A 100 -23.50 15.48 -8.83
CA ALA A 100 -23.78 16.40 -9.93
C ALA A 100 -23.04 16.02 -11.22
N ASN A 101 -21.87 15.39 -11.07
CA ASN A 101 -21.00 15.01 -12.18
C ASN A 101 -21.29 13.61 -12.71
N GLY A 102 -22.18 12.82 -12.09
CA GLY A 102 -22.55 11.48 -12.54
C GLY A 102 -22.62 10.44 -11.41
N THR A 103 -22.48 9.16 -11.72
CA THR A 103 -22.53 8.11 -10.69
C THR A 103 -21.12 7.76 -10.23
N GLN A 104 -20.85 7.95 -8.94
CA GLN A 104 -19.61 7.53 -8.29
C GLN A 104 -19.81 6.15 -7.65
N TRP A 105 -18.93 5.20 -7.97
CA TRP A 105 -18.96 3.86 -7.40
C TRP A 105 -17.91 3.74 -6.30
N ARG A 106 -18.32 3.25 -5.13
CA ARG A 106 -17.44 2.83 -4.04
C ARG A 106 -17.50 1.33 -3.87
N PHE A 107 -16.38 0.66 -3.69
CA PHE A 107 -16.31 -0.79 -3.49
C PHE A 107 -15.10 -1.13 -2.62
N ARG A 108 -15.03 -2.36 -2.13
CA ARG A 108 -13.85 -2.87 -1.41
C ARG A 108 -12.99 -3.74 -2.30
N VAL A 109 -11.69 -3.53 -2.22
CA VAL A 109 -10.68 -4.34 -2.88
C VAL A 109 -9.89 -5.07 -1.81
N GLN A 110 -9.80 -6.39 -1.95
CA GLN A 110 -8.92 -7.25 -1.17
C GLN A 110 -7.62 -7.47 -1.97
N PHE A 111 -6.49 -7.07 -1.40
CA PHE A 111 -5.18 -7.22 -2.02
C PHE A 111 -4.62 -8.62 -1.78
N SER A 112 -3.60 -8.99 -2.56
CA SER A 112 -2.94 -10.31 -2.45
C SER A 112 -2.37 -10.59 -1.06
N ASP A 113 -2.08 -9.54 -0.32
CA ASP A 113 -1.54 -9.58 1.02
C ASP A 113 -2.60 -9.64 2.14
N GLY A 114 -3.87 -9.85 1.78
CA GLY A 114 -4.97 -9.94 2.74
C GLY A 114 -5.53 -8.60 3.21
N PHE A 115 -4.96 -7.46 2.80
CA PHE A 115 -5.51 -6.16 3.15
C PHE A 115 -6.81 -5.86 2.39
N GLU A 116 -7.72 -5.11 3.02
CA GLU A 116 -8.94 -4.61 2.36
C GLU A 116 -9.05 -3.09 2.46
N GLU A 117 -9.17 -2.41 1.31
CA GLU A 117 -9.40 -0.96 1.24
C GLU A 117 -10.74 -0.66 0.56
N SER A 118 -11.38 0.44 0.97
CA SER A 118 -12.49 1.01 0.20
C SER A 118 -11.96 1.92 -0.89
N CYS A 119 -12.24 1.57 -2.15
CA CYS A 119 -11.84 2.30 -3.34
C CYS A 119 -13.01 3.05 -3.97
N THR A 120 -12.71 4.08 -4.76
CA THR A 120 -13.71 4.86 -5.49
C THR A 120 -13.27 5.01 -6.95
N ILE A 121 -14.18 4.80 -7.90
CA ILE A 121 -13.91 5.10 -9.32
C ILE A 121 -14.24 6.58 -9.57
N PRO A 122 -13.27 7.40 -10.01
CA PRO A 122 -13.57 8.76 -10.43
C PRO A 122 -14.45 8.73 -11.68
N TYR A 123 -15.34 9.72 -11.77
CA TYR A 123 -16.26 9.81 -12.89
C TYR A 123 -15.51 9.95 -14.22
N GLY A 124 -15.87 9.13 -15.21
CA GLY A 124 -15.26 9.17 -16.55
C GLY A 124 -13.90 8.47 -16.68
N ALA A 125 -13.46 7.72 -15.67
CA ALA A 125 -12.34 6.80 -15.83
C ALA A 125 -12.73 5.60 -16.69
N ASP A 126 -11.79 5.15 -17.52
CA ASP A 126 -11.89 3.86 -18.21
C ASP A 126 -12.04 2.72 -17.20
N GLU A 127 -12.71 1.63 -17.62
CA GLU A 127 -13.16 0.53 -16.73
C GLU A 127 -12.04 -0.13 -15.89
N ASP A 128 -10.77 0.14 -16.23
CA ASP A 128 -9.59 -0.51 -15.65
C ASP A 128 -8.79 0.38 -14.68
N VAL A 129 -9.14 1.67 -14.50
CA VAL A 129 -8.37 2.61 -13.67
C VAL A 129 -9.13 3.02 -12.41
N ILE A 130 -8.67 2.51 -11.27
CA ILE A 130 -9.24 2.80 -9.95
C ILE A 130 -8.22 3.62 -9.15
N VAL A 131 -8.60 4.85 -8.79
CA VAL A 131 -7.73 5.79 -8.07
C VAL A 131 -8.15 5.84 -6.59
N LEU A 132 -7.17 5.69 -5.70
CA LEU A 132 -7.37 5.90 -4.26
C LEU A 132 -6.90 7.29 -3.83
N ASP A 133 -7.77 8.01 -3.12
CA ASP A 133 -7.42 9.28 -2.44
C ASP A 133 -6.83 9.07 -1.03
N SER A 134 -6.49 7.82 -0.66
CA SER A 134 -6.00 7.50 0.69
C SER A 134 -4.48 7.66 0.81
N VAL A 135 -4.05 8.31 1.89
CA VAL A 135 -2.65 8.49 2.27
C VAL A 135 -2.10 7.17 2.83
N ALA A 136 -1.12 6.61 2.11
CA ALA A 136 -0.28 5.46 2.41
C ALA A 136 -0.91 4.05 2.28
N PRO A 137 -0.21 3.11 1.61
CA PRO A 137 -0.64 1.73 1.49
C PRO A 137 -0.38 0.96 2.80
N PRO A 138 -1.08 -0.15 3.02
CA PRO A 138 -0.76 -1.12 4.05
C PRO A 138 0.28 -2.12 3.54
N LEU A 139 1.17 -2.48 4.44
CA LEU A 139 2.19 -3.49 4.19
C LEU A 139 1.61 -4.91 4.29
N PRO A 140 2.24 -5.89 3.60
CA PRO A 140 1.61 -7.17 3.34
C PRO A 140 1.61 -8.13 4.54
N SER A 141 0.49 -8.81 4.80
CA SER A 141 0.43 -9.89 5.82
C SER A 141 -0.46 -11.08 5.39
N SER A 142 0.18 -12.20 5.04
CA SER A 142 -0.52 -13.46 4.70
C SER A 142 -1.28 -14.09 5.89
N GLN A 143 -2.62 -14.08 5.80
CA GLN A 143 -3.58 -15.21 5.77
C GLN A 143 -3.21 -16.58 6.39
N THR A 144 -4.06 -17.49 6.90
CA THR A 144 -5.46 -17.67 7.42
C THR A 144 -5.57 -19.19 7.68
N VAL A 145 -6.46 -19.66 8.57
CA VAL A 145 -7.23 -20.89 8.25
C VAL A 145 -8.62 -20.87 8.87
N THR A 146 -9.57 -21.35 8.06
CA THR A 146 -11.02 -21.33 8.20
C THR A 146 -11.55 -22.64 8.80
N SER A 147 -12.70 -22.58 9.48
CA SER A 147 -13.70 -23.65 9.40
C SER A 147 -15.08 -23.18 9.87
N SER A 148 -16.07 -23.69 9.16
CA SER A 148 -17.49 -23.33 9.15
C SER A 148 -18.28 -24.21 10.12
N SER A 149 -19.25 -23.67 10.88
CA SER A 149 -20.41 -24.46 11.35
C SER A 149 -21.58 -23.58 11.78
N LYS A 150 -22.79 -24.11 11.56
CA LYS A 150 -24.11 -23.48 11.71
C LYS A 150 -24.60 -23.49 13.15
N HIS A 151 -25.47 -22.53 13.47
CA HIS A 151 -26.32 -22.42 14.67
C HIS A 151 -25.63 -22.28 16.04
N VAL A 152 -25.69 -21.09 16.63
CA VAL A 152 -26.50 -20.77 17.83
C VAL A 152 -26.20 -19.31 18.21
N LYS A 153 -27.28 -18.56 18.40
CA LYS A 153 -27.34 -17.17 18.84
C LYS A 153 -26.77 -17.09 20.28
N LYS A 154 -25.49 -16.74 20.43
CA LYS A 154 -24.95 -16.27 21.71
C LYS A 154 -23.89 -15.21 21.49
N GLU A 155 -24.31 -14.00 21.79
CA GLU A 155 -23.57 -12.76 21.86
C GLU A 155 -22.34 -12.93 22.78
N ARG A 156 -21.21 -13.32 22.20
CA ARG A 156 -19.88 -13.04 22.75
C ARG A 156 -19.25 -12.02 21.81
N SER A 157 -19.14 -10.79 22.31
CA SER A 157 -18.36 -9.70 21.75
C SER A 157 -17.10 -10.21 21.05
N LEU A 158 -17.17 -10.32 19.72
CA LEU A 158 -16.01 -10.51 18.86
C LEU A 158 -15.30 -9.16 18.83
N VAL A 159 -14.40 -8.96 19.79
CA VAL A 159 -13.35 -7.96 19.69
C VAL A 159 -12.67 -8.23 18.35
N ARG A 160 -12.92 -7.36 17.37
CA ARG A 160 -12.23 -7.40 16.08
C ARG A 160 -10.74 -7.41 16.40
N PRO A 161 -9.94 -8.38 15.88
CA PRO A 161 -8.54 -8.40 16.18
C PRO A 161 -7.91 -7.12 15.61
N GLY A 162 -7.67 -6.15 16.49
CA GLY A 162 -7.13 -4.86 16.12
C GLY A 162 -5.69 -5.00 15.64
N ARG A 163 -5.12 -3.89 15.12
CA ARG A 163 -3.75 -3.74 14.59
C ARG A 163 -2.59 -4.17 15.54
N ARG A 164 -2.88 -4.81 16.67
CA ARG A 164 -1.95 -5.26 17.72
C ARG A 164 -1.81 -6.79 17.83
N HIS A 165 -2.70 -7.59 17.23
CA HIS A 165 -2.70 -9.05 17.46
C HIS A 165 -1.43 -9.75 16.98
N TRP A 166 -0.83 -9.29 15.89
CA TRP A 166 0.38 -9.93 15.37
C TRP A 166 1.56 -9.83 16.37
N ARG A 167 1.64 -8.74 17.15
CA ARG A 167 2.68 -8.59 18.19
C ARG A 167 2.48 -9.55 19.34
N GLU A 168 1.22 -9.81 19.68
CA GLU A 168 0.89 -10.78 20.71
C GLU A 168 1.31 -12.19 20.31
N ALA A 169 1.36 -12.47 19.00
CA ALA A 169 1.79 -13.75 18.44
C ALA A 169 3.32 -13.95 18.37
N LEU A 170 4.13 -12.89 18.53
CA LEU A 170 5.60 -12.98 18.46
C LEU A 170 6.18 -13.93 19.52
N ARG A 171 7.03 -14.86 19.10
CA ARG A 171 7.71 -15.84 19.95
C ARG A 171 9.20 -15.59 19.97
N VAL A 172 9.88 -16.17 20.96
CA VAL A 172 11.35 -16.22 20.97
C VAL A 172 11.83 -16.93 19.71
N GLY A 173 12.76 -16.30 19.00
CA GLY A 173 13.27 -16.73 17.70
C GLY A 173 12.64 -16.00 16.51
N ASP A 174 11.51 -15.32 16.69
CA ASP A 174 10.85 -14.62 15.57
C ASP A 174 11.65 -13.37 15.18
N PRO A 175 11.86 -13.14 13.87
CA PRO A 175 12.51 -11.93 13.39
C PRO A 175 11.52 -10.76 13.31
N CYS A 176 12.02 -9.56 13.60
CA CYS A 176 11.26 -8.33 13.57
C CYS A 176 12.15 -7.13 13.22
N ASP A 177 11.52 -5.99 12.92
CA ASP A 177 12.20 -4.70 12.93
C ASP A 177 11.93 -4.02 14.26
N ALA A 178 12.96 -3.44 14.88
CA ALA A 178 12.83 -2.74 16.15
C ALA A 178 13.54 -1.38 16.13
N GLN A 179 12.94 -0.40 16.79
CA GLN A 179 13.53 0.92 16.99
C GLN A 179 14.31 0.97 18.31
N ASP A 180 15.58 1.39 18.25
CA ASP A 180 16.42 1.59 19.42
C ASP A 180 16.05 2.88 20.19
N GLN A 181 16.73 3.12 21.31
CA GLN A 181 16.58 4.37 22.08
C GLN A 181 16.98 5.65 21.32
N SER A 182 17.74 5.55 20.23
CA SER A 182 18.14 6.70 19.39
C SER A 182 17.12 7.03 18.29
N GLY A 183 16.04 6.25 18.19
CA GLY A 183 15.01 6.42 17.18
C GLY A 183 15.38 5.82 15.83
N ARG A 184 16.43 4.98 15.75
CA ARG A 184 16.85 4.31 14.52
C ARG A 184 16.28 2.90 14.46
N TRP A 185 15.90 2.47 13.27
CA TRP A 185 15.31 1.15 13.01
C TRP A 185 16.38 0.16 12.57
N TYR A 186 16.34 -1.02 13.17
CA TYR A 186 17.25 -2.11 12.85
C TYR A 186 16.50 -3.43 12.76
N GLU A 187 17.12 -4.37 12.07
CA GLU A 187 16.68 -5.75 12.07
C GLU A 187 17.04 -6.40 13.41
N ALA A 188 16.10 -7.17 13.96
CA ALA A 188 16.21 -7.72 15.30
C ALA A 188 15.55 -9.11 15.41
N LEU A 189 15.84 -9.77 16.53
CA LEU A 189 15.23 -11.04 16.93
C LEU A 189 14.60 -10.91 18.31
N VAL A 190 13.46 -11.56 18.52
CA VAL A 190 12.92 -11.74 19.86
C VAL A 190 13.74 -12.83 20.56
N VAL A 191 14.48 -12.48 21.60
CA VAL A 191 15.33 -13.43 22.36
C VAL A 191 14.72 -13.82 23.71
N GLY A 192 13.69 -13.11 24.15
CA GLY A 192 12.97 -13.42 25.38
C GLY A 192 11.57 -12.86 25.37
N ARG A 193 10.68 -13.48 26.16
CA ARG A 193 9.32 -13.01 26.34
C ARG A 193 8.86 -13.26 27.77
N ASP A 194 8.36 -12.21 28.41
CA ASP A 194 7.74 -12.27 29.73
C ASP A 194 6.41 -11.49 29.70
N GLY A 195 5.30 -12.23 29.56
CA GLY A 195 3.97 -11.66 29.38
C GLY A 195 3.87 -10.76 28.14
N ARG A 196 3.79 -9.44 28.38
CA ARG A 196 3.76 -8.38 27.35
C ARG A 196 5.10 -7.69 27.13
N ASN A 197 6.15 -8.10 27.83
CA ASN A 197 7.51 -7.61 27.61
C ASN A 197 8.24 -8.55 26.65
N LEU A 198 8.82 -7.99 25.58
CA LEU A 198 9.69 -8.68 24.65
C LEU A 198 11.13 -8.23 24.88
N LYS A 199 12.04 -9.18 25.03
CA LYS A 199 13.48 -8.90 24.98
C LYS A 199 13.94 -9.02 23.53
N ILE A 200 14.47 -7.94 22.99
CA ILE A 200 14.83 -7.76 21.59
C ILE A 200 16.35 -7.69 21.47
N HIS A 201 16.91 -8.52 20.58
CA HIS A 201 18.32 -8.51 20.21
C HIS A 201 18.50 -7.90 18.83
N PHE A 202 19.24 -6.80 18.72
CA PHE A 202 19.55 -6.17 17.45
C PHE A 202 20.64 -6.96 16.71
N LEU A 203 20.40 -7.30 15.44
CA LEU A 203 21.36 -8.10 14.69
C LEU A 203 22.66 -7.33 14.44
N GLY A 204 23.79 -8.01 14.65
CA GLY A 204 25.12 -7.42 14.54
C GLY A 204 25.53 -6.56 15.74
N TRP A 205 24.78 -6.62 16.84
CA TRP A 205 25.11 -5.95 18.10
C TRP A 205 25.36 -6.99 19.19
N GLY A 206 26.18 -6.67 20.19
CA GLY A 206 26.41 -7.57 21.34
C GLY A 206 25.20 -7.63 22.27
N ALA A 207 25.00 -8.76 22.96
CA ALA A 207 23.85 -9.00 23.86
C ALA A 207 23.68 -7.97 25.00
N ARG A 208 24.74 -7.20 25.31
CA ARG A 208 24.67 -6.07 26.27
C ARG A 208 23.75 -4.93 25.79
N TYR A 209 23.44 -4.90 24.50
CA TYR A 209 22.55 -3.92 23.88
C TYR A 209 21.14 -4.48 23.66
N ASP A 210 20.84 -5.67 24.19
CA ASP A 210 19.46 -6.19 24.17
C ASP A 210 18.54 -5.23 24.94
N GLU A 211 17.43 -4.86 24.32
CA GLU A 211 16.44 -3.98 24.93
C GLU A 211 15.16 -4.74 25.28
N THR A 212 14.52 -4.39 26.37
CA THR A 212 13.18 -4.91 26.72
C THR A 212 12.12 -3.91 26.32
N LYS A 213 11.21 -4.29 25.41
CA LYS A 213 10.09 -3.47 24.92
C LYS A 213 8.78 -3.98 25.50
N ASN A 214 8.00 -3.09 26.10
CA ASN A 214 6.66 -3.44 26.58
C ASN A 214 5.63 -3.24 25.46
N LEU A 215 4.87 -4.26 25.07
CA LEU A 215 3.95 -4.18 23.93
C LEU A 215 2.80 -3.17 24.08
N ASP A 216 2.44 -2.78 25.30
CA ASP A 216 1.39 -1.78 25.54
C ASP A 216 1.90 -0.36 25.29
N ARG A 217 3.12 -0.06 25.77
CA ARG A 217 3.77 1.26 25.64
C ARG A 217 4.58 1.41 24.35
N ASP A 218 5.39 0.41 24.06
CA ASP A 218 6.44 0.40 23.04
C ASP A 218 6.05 -0.43 21.81
N GLY A 219 4.81 -0.90 21.72
CA GLY A 219 4.38 -1.74 20.60
C GLY A 219 4.61 -1.10 19.23
N ALA A 220 4.50 0.23 19.12
CA ALA A 220 4.80 0.94 17.87
C ALA A 220 6.29 0.86 17.45
N LEU A 221 7.19 0.56 18.38
CA LEU A 221 8.64 0.44 18.17
C LEU A 221 9.06 -0.97 17.71
N VAL A 222 8.11 -1.89 17.57
CA VAL A 222 8.31 -3.24 17.06
C VAL A 222 7.38 -3.46 15.87
N LEU A 223 7.95 -3.76 14.71
CA LEU A 223 7.28 -3.95 13.43
C LEU A 223 7.65 -5.31 12.82
N PRO A 224 6.84 -5.84 11.88
CA PRO A 224 7.21 -7.05 11.17
C PRO A 224 8.55 -6.85 10.46
N ARG A 225 9.34 -7.92 10.32
CA ARG A 225 10.65 -7.88 9.65
C ARG A 225 10.54 -7.25 8.27
N PHE A 226 11.50 -6.39 7.92
CA PHE A 226 11.61 -5.71 6.62
C PHE A 226 10.46 -4.75 6.29
N THR A 227 9.83 -4.21 7.32
CA THR A 227 8.86 -3.12 7.20
C THR A 227 9.57 -1.77 7.05
N VAL A 228 10.66 -1.58 7.79
CA VAL A 228 11.45 -0.34 7.80
C VAL A 228 12.92 -0.61 7.54
N ALA A 229 13.47 -1.67 8.15
CA ALA A 229 14.83 -2.09 7.85
C ALA A 229 14.85 -2.68 6.43
N ARG A 230 15.75 -2.20 5.57
CA ARG A 230 15.88 -2.75 4.21
C ARG A 230 16.40 -4.18 4.30
N ASN A 231 15.82 -5.09 3.51
CA ASN A 231 16.39 -6.41 3.30
C ASN A 231 17.65 -6.30 2.42
N TRP A 232 18.76 -5.85 3.01
CA TRP A 232 20.02 -5.64 2.30
C TRP A 232 20.67 -6.97 1.89
N ARG A 233 20.33 -8.08 2.56
CA ARG A 233 20.88 -9.41 2.23
C ARG A 233 20.41 -9.94 0.88
N GLU A 234 19.19 -9.61 0.45
CA GLU A 234 18.70 -9.96 -0.90
C GLU A 234 19.52 -9.32 -2.03
N LYS A 235 20.27 -8.25 -1.73
CA LYS A 235 21.10 -7.55 -2.71
C LYS A 235 22.56 -7.98 -2.69
N LEU A 236 22.96 -8.80 -1.72
CA LEU A 236 24.31 -9.34 -1.69
C LEU A 236 24.46 -10.37 -2.80
N SER A 237 25.65 -10.40 -3.38
CA SER A 237 26.09 -11.44 -4.29
C SER A 237 27.28 -12.17 -3.71
N VAL A 238 27.46 -13.43 -4.10
CA VAL A 238 28.66 -14.19 -3.74
C VAL A 238 29.89 -13.43 -4.25
N GLY A 239 30.84 -13.19 -3.34
CA GLY A 239 32.05 -12.40 -3.61
C GLY A 239 31.99 -10.95 -3.13
N ASP A 240 30.82 -10.44 -2.72
CA ASP A 240 30.72 -9.10 -2.12
C ASP A 240 31.52 -9.04 -0.81
N VAL A 241 32.18 -7.90 -0.59
CA VAL A 241 32.91 -7.60 0.65
C VAL A 241 31.96 -6.89 1.59
N VAL A 242 31.74 -7.47 2.76
CA VAL A 242 30.92 -6.91 3.84
C VAL A 242 31.81 -6.65 5.06
N GLU A 243 31.54 -5.54 5.74
CA GLU A 243 32.20 -5.24 7.01
C GLU A 243 31.52 -6.03 8.13
N VAL A 244 32.32 -6.74 8.92
CA VAL A 244 31.85 -7.48 10.10
C VAL A 244 32.54 -6.88 11.32
N TRP A 245 31.73 -6.39 12.25
CA TRP A 245 32.24 -5.87 13.52
C TRP A 245 32.67 -7.02 14.44
N GLY A 246 33.96 -7.03 14.80
CA GLY A 246 34.67 -8.15 15.44
C GLY A 246 34.16 -8.65 16.80
N SER A 247 33.16 -8.01 17.41
CA SER A 247 32.50 -8.50 18.63
C SER A 247 31.29 -9.42 18.37
N CYS A 248 30.87 -9.57 17.11
CA CYS A 248 29.59 -10.19 16.75
C CYS A 248 29.70 -11.55 16.07
N VAL A 249 30.91 -12.11 15.97
CA VAL A 249 31.17 -13.39 15.29
C VAL A 249 30.35 -14.54 15.87
N SER A 250 30.07 -14.57 17.18
CA SER A 250 29.25 -15.66 17.76
C SER A 250 27.77 -15.62 17.35
N SER A 251 27.19 -14.43 17.10
CA SER A 251 25.77 -14.31 16.71
C SER A 251 25.55 -14.41 15.19
N LEU A 252 26.52 -14.00 14.38
CA LEU A 252 26.44 -14.10 12.91
C LEU A 252 26.73 -15.51 12.38
N PHE A 253 27.45 -16.35 13.13
CA PHE A 253 27.76 -17.74 12.75
C PHE A 253 26.52 -18.62 12.59
N SER A 254 25.37 -18.25 13.17
CA SER A 254 24.11 -18.96 12.94
C SER A 254 23.44 -18.65 11.60
N LEU A 255 23.94 -17.64 10.86
CA LEU A 255 23.34 -17.15 9.61
C LEU A 255 24.25 -17.29 8.39
N PHE A 256 25.57 -17.37 8.57
CA PHE A 256 26.53 -17.55 7.49
C PHE A 256 27.48 -18.70 7.84
N SER A 257 27.43 -19.79 7.08
CA SER A 257 28.30 -20.94 7.28
C SER A 257 29.73 -20.61 6.78
N ASP A 258 30.72 -21.00 7.58
CA ASP A 258 32.16 -21.06 7.31
C ASP A 258 32.91 -19.73 7.05
N PHE A 259 33.47 -19.17 8.13
CA PHE A 259 34.49 -18.11 8.06
C PHE A 259 35.83 -18.59 8.63
N PRO A 260 36.94 -18.59 7.85
CA PRO A 260 38.27 -18.63 8.42
C PRO A 260 38.58 -17.29 9.11
N PRO A 261 39.26 -17.28 10.27
CA PRO A 261 39.61 -16.04 10.95
C PRO A 261 40.74 -15.33 10.18
N THR A 262 40.37 -14.47 9.23
CA THR A 262 41.26 -13.45 8.70
C THR A 262 41.26 -12.29 9.70
N GLY A 263 42.42 -11.86 10.20
CA GLY A 263 42.55 -10.77 11.19
C GLY A 263 42.12 -9.37 10.71
N SER A 264 41.22 -9.29 9.74
CA SER A 264 40.61 -8.09 9.16
C SER A 264 39.11 -8.07 9.49
N ASN A 265 38.52 -6.88 9.69
CA ASN A 265 37.07 -6.69 9.85
C ASN A 265 36.30 -6.86 8.52
N GLU A 266 36.96 -7.32 7.47
CA GLU A 266 36.39 -7.57 6.15
C GLU A 266 36.09 -9.05 5.99
N ALA A 267 34.89 -9.32 5.51
CA ALA A 267 34.36 -10.65 5.27
C ALA A 267 33.83 -10.72 3.83
N ARG A 268 34.05 -11.83 3.13
CA ARG A 268 33.46 -12.06 1.80
C ARG A 268 32.22 -12.93 1.93
N VAL A 269 31.16 -12.61 1.20
CA VAL A 269 29.97 -13.44 1.14
C VAL A 269 30.31 -14.73 0.37
N PHE A 270 30.44 -15.85 1.08
CA PHE A 270 30.74 -17.17 0.50
C PHE A 270 29.48 -17.96 0.12
N GLY A 271 28.32 -17.59 0.67
CA GLY A 271 27.02 -18.18 0.36
C GLY A 271 25.88 -17.34 0.92
N ILE A 272 24.71 -17.40 0.29
CA ILE A 272 23.48 -16.71 0.70
C ILE A 272 22.43 -17.80 0.91
N CYS A 273 21.93 -17.92 2.14
CA CYS A 273 20.88 -18.88 2.50
C CYS A 273 19.49 -18.27 2.33
#